data_AF-A0A326UBL6-F1
#
_entry.id   AF-A0A326UBL6-F1
#
_cell.length_a   1.000
_cell.length_b   1.000
_cell.length_c   1.000
_cell.angle_alpha   90.00
_cell.angle_beta   90.00
_cell.angle_gamma   90.00
#
_symmetry.space_group_name_H-M   'P 1'
#
loop_
_entity.id
_entity.type
_entity.pdbx_description
1 polymer ?
#
loop_
_entity_poly.entity_id
_entity_poly.type
_entity_poly.pdbx_seq_one_letter_code
_entity_poly.pdbx_strand_id
1 'polypeptide(L)'
;MKHSTDRLPVDPHTGQPIPPRAQPGYYPGFHTLDQQAFWDEATRKVVLDRVEHVPPIRFFTPEEAELAKAIFDRLLPQDDRDEEHTIPIVNFVDERLYHKRIDGYRYESMPPDDEAYRLGLRAIDEIAQHLFQQPFVQLGPHEQDQVLLTLHSAEPPAAHEIWQKMQVHYFWLLILQDAVGVYYAHPYAWDEIGFGGPAYPRGYMRLTGGAPEPWEVEEQRYEWQGPPTSLSDIYKQPGGPGGHGQQPPGQGGTH
;
A
#
# COMPACT_ATOMS: atom_id res chain seq x y z
N MET A 1 -20.65 8.50 -5.05
CA MET A 1 -21.09 7.48 -4.06
C MET A 1 -20.86 8.05 -2.68
N LYS A 2 -21.74 7.84 -1.69
CA LYS A 2 -21.42 8.23 -0.31
C LYS A 2 -20.25 7.35 0.13
N HIS A 3 -19.13 7.95 0.54
CA HIS A 3 -18.04 7.21 1.19
C HIS A 3 -18.62 6.44 2.37
N SER A 4 -18.46 5.12 2.36
CA SER A 4 -18.90 4.30 3.48
C SER A 4 -17.99 4.61 4.65
N THR A 5 -18.54 5.21 5.70
CA THR A 5 -17.80 5.52 6.94
C THR A 5 -17.27 4.28 7.63
N ASP A 6 -17.82 3.11 7.30
CA ASP A 6 -17.47 1.82 7.89
C ASP A 6 -16.05 1.35 7.51
N ARG A 7 -15.42 2.01 6.54
CA ARG A 7 -14.03 1.75 6.11
C ARG A 7 -13.00 2.69 6.72
N LEU A 8 -13.45 3.72 7.44
CA LEU A 8 -12.55 4.70 8.02
C LEU A 8 -11.92 4.17 9.33
N PRO A 9 -10.68 4.56 9.64
CA PRO A 9 -10.14 4.36 10.97
C PRO A 9 -11.02 5.08 12.00
N VAL A 10 -11.08 4.55 13.22
CA VAL A 10 -11.93 5.10 14.28
C VAL A 10 -11.09 5.62 15.44
N ASP A 11 -11.55 6.70 16.05
CA ASP A 11 -11.00 7.21 17.31
C ASP A 11 -11.40 6.25 18.44
N PRO A 12 -10.44 5.67 19.19
CA PRO A 12 -10.73 4.64 20.18
C PRO A 12 -11.47 5.15 21.43
N HIS A 13 -11.45 6.46 21.68
CA HIS A 13 -12.13 7.06 22.83
C HIS A 13 -13.58 7.40 22.53
N THR A 14 -13.87 7.83 21.31
CA THR A 14 -15.22 8.25 20.89
C THR A 14 -15.96 7.20 20.06
N GLY A 15 -15.24 6.22 19.51
CA GLY A 15 -15.75 5.24 18.55
C GLY A 15 -16.21 5.86 17.24
N GLN A 16 -15.89 7.14 16.98
CA GLN A 16 -16.30 7.84 15.78
C GLN A 16 -15.26 7.67 14.66
N PRO A 17 -15.69 7.58 13.39
CA PRO A 17 -14.79 7.63 12.24
C PRO A 17 -13.91 8.89 12.25
N ILE A 18 -12.61 8.71 12.01
CA ILE A 18 -11.68 9.81 11.77
C ILE A 18 -11.88 10.26 10.32
N PRO A 19 -12.17 11.55 10.06
CA PRO A 19 -12.42 12.02 8.72
C PRO A 19 -11.14 11.95 7.87
N PRO A 20 -11.25 11.65 6.56
CA PRO A 20 -10.11 11.66 5.67
C PRO A 20 -9.42 13.03 5.60
N ARG A 21 -8.10 13.03 5.36
CA ARG A 21 -7.26 14.24 5.34
C ARG A 21 -6.33 14.22 4.13
N ALA A 22 -5.88 15.40 3.70
CA ALA A 22 -4.82 15.52 2.70
C ALA A 22 -3.52 14.81 3.14
N GLN A 23 -3.22 14.90 4.44
CA GLN A 23 -2.04 14.35 5.06
C GLN A 23 -2.44 13.56 6.33
N PRO A 24 -2.75 12.26 6.20
CA PRO A 24 -2.81 11.36 7.35
C PRO A 24 -1.39 11.03 7.85
N GLY A 25 -1.30 10.26 8.93
CA GLY A 25 -0.02 9.96 9.58
C GLY A 25 0.37 10.97 10.67
N TYR A 26 1.62 10.90 11.12
CA TYR A 26 2.03 11.52 12.40
C TYR A 26 2.83 12.82 12.24
N TYR A 27 2.96 13.38 11.04
CA TYR A 27 3.78 14.57 10.80
C TYR A 27 2.98 15.74 10.20
N PRO A 28 1.92 16.21 10.89
CA PRO A 28 1.01 17.21 10.32
C PRO A 28 1.74 18.50 9.95
N GLY A 29 1.52 18.98 8.72
CA GLY A 29 2.10 20.22 8.19
C GLY A 29 3.52 20.06 7.62
N PHE A 30 4.08 18.85 7.64
CA PHE A 30 5.31 18.55 6.92
C PHE A 30 5.02 18.19 5.47
N HIS A 31 5.65 18.88 4.52
CA HIS A 31 5.52 18.56 3.11
C HIS A 31 6.89 18.31 2.50
N THR A 32 7.14 17.07 2.08
CA THR A 32 8.41 16.66 1.49
C THR A 32 8.69 17.45 0.21
N LEU A 33 7.66 17.83 -0.53
CA LEU A 33 7.79 18.65 -1.74
C LEU A 33 8.34 20.06 -1.45
N ASP A 34 8.25 20.59 -0.22
CA ASP A 34 8.90 21.86 0.15
C ASP A 34 10.43 21.71 0.15
N GLN A 35 10.94 20.49 0.24
CA GLN A 35 12.38 20.19 0.16
C GLN A 35 12.92 20.10 -1.27
N GLN A 36 12.07 20.24 -2.29
CA GLN A 36 12.45 19.99 -3.68
C GLN A 36 13.65 20.82 -4.17
N ALA A 37 13.81 22.05 -3.66
CA ALA A 37 14.91 22.93 -4.01
C ALA A 37 16.30 22.35 -3.60
N PHE A 38 16.31 21.41 -2.67
CA PHE A 38 17.52 20.77 -2.14
C PHE A 38 17.87 19.44 -2.80
N TRP A 39 17.04 18.95 -3.73
CA TRP A 39 17.33 17.77 -4.54
C TRP A 39 18.10 18.15 -5.80
N ASP A 40 18.87 17.21 -6.35
CA ASP A 40 19.42 17.38 -7.69
C ASP A 40 18.30 17.43 -8.75
N GLU A 41 18.64 17.94 -9.94
CA GLU A 41 17.66 18.16 -11.02
C GLU A 41 16.97 16.86 -11.47
N ALA A 42 17.72 15.75 -11.55
CA ALA A 42 17.16 14.48 -12.02
C ALA A 42 16.17 13.91 -11.00
N THR A 43 16.54 13.91 -9.72
CA THR A 43 15.65 13.49 -8.64
C THR A 43 14.39 14.36 -8.57
N ARG A 44 14.56 15.69 -8.60
CA ARG A 44 13.43 16.62 -8.59
C ARG A 44 12.47 16.37 -9.73
N LYS A 45 13.00 16.19 -10.94
CA LYS A 45 12.18 15.91 -12.13
C LYS A 45 11.36 14.63 -11.96
N VAL A 46 11.99 13.54 -11.50
CA VAL A 46 11.30 12.24 -11.32
C VAL A 46 10.21 12.33 -10.25
N VAL A 47 10.47 13.02 -9.14
CA VAL A 47 9.50 13.15 -8.05
C VAL A 47 8.32 14.02 -8.47
N LEU A 48 8.56 15.17 -9.10
CA LEU A 48 7.48 16.05 -9.56
C LEU A 48 6.64 15.39 -10.66
N ASP A 49 7.28 14.71 -11.61
CA ASP A 49 6.57 13.98 -12.67
C ASP A 49 5.59 12.93 -12.10
N ARG A 50 5.99 12.23 -11.04
CA ARG A 50 5.12 11.27 -10.35
C ARG A 50 3.88 11.90 -9.73
N VAL A 51 3.99 13.13 -9.23
CA VAL A 51 2.87 13.86 -8.60
C VAL A 51 1.97 14.50 -9.66
N GLU A 52 2.58 15.10 -10.68
CA GLU A 52 1.88 15.91 -11.68
C GLU A 52 1.30 15.08 -12.84
N HIS A 53 1.88 13.91 -13.14
CA HIS A 53 1.52 13.08 -14.29
C HIS A 53 1.18 11.66 -13.87
N VAL A 54 -0.11 11.42 -13.59
CA VAL A 54 -0.64 10.07 -13.42
C VAL A 54 -0.72 9.38 -14.80
N PRO A 55 -0.03 8.25 -15.01
CA PRO A 55 -0.08 7.56 -16.30
C PRO A 55 -1.48 6.97 -16.55
N PRO A 56 -1.95 6.93 -17.81
CA PRO A 56 -3.20 6.28 -18.14
C PRO A 56 -3.05 4.75 -18.08
N ILE A 57 -4.17 4.07 -17.84
CA ILE A 57 -4.28 2.61 -17.93
C ILE A 57 -4.16 2.18 -19.40
N ARG A 58 -3.21 1.27 -19.68
CA ARG A 58 -2.88 0.74 -21.02
C ARG A 58 -2.69 -0.77 -21.03
N PHE A 59 -2.27 -1.36 -19.92
CA PHE A 59 -2.08 -2.81 -19.81
C PHE A 59 -3.40 -3.50 -19.47
N PHE A 60 -4.07 -3.12 -18.38
CA PHE A 60 -5.32 -3.73 -17.94
C PHE A 60 -6.49 -3.38 -18.88
N THR A 61 -7.43 -4.31 -19.02
CA THR A 61 -8.77 -3.93 -19.53
C THR A 61 -9.50 -3.08 -18.49
N PRO A 62 -10.58 -2.37 -18.86
CA PRO A 62 -11.38 -1.62 -17.88
C PRO A 62 -11.83 -2.48 -16.68
N GLU A 63 -12.29 -3.71 -16.95
CA GLU A 63 -12.76 -4.64 -15.91
C GLU A 63 -11.63 -5.12 -15.01
N GLU A 64 -10.45 -5.38 -15.58
CA GLU A 64 -9.27 -5.76 -14.81
C GLU A 64 -8.73 -4.61 -13.97
N ALA A 65 -8.81 -3.37 -14.47
CA ALA A 65 -8.40 -2.19 -13.73
C ALA A 65 -9.33 -1.94 -12.53
N GLU A 66 -10.64 -2.16 -12.68
CA GLU A 66 -11.59 -2.11 -11.57
C GLU A 66 -11.31 -3.19 -10.52
N LEU A 67 -11.04 -4.42 -10.96
CA LEU A 67 -10.68 -5.53 -10.06
C LEU A 67 -9.34 -5.27 -9.35
N ALA A 68 -8.31 -4.83 -10.07
CA ALA A 68 -7.02 -4.47 -9.50
C ALA A 68 -7.17 -3.35 -8.47
N LYS A 69 -7.99 -2.33 -8.77
CA LYS A 69 -8.30 -1.27 -7.81
C LYS A 69 -8.93 -1.83 -6.54
N ALA A 70 -9.96 -2.67 -6.66
CA ALA A 70 -10.61 -3.28 -5.52
C ALA A 70 -9.63 -4.11 -4.66
N ILE A 71 -8.69 -4.81 -5.29
CA ILE A 71 -7.64 -5.57 -4.58
C ILE A 71 -6.68 -4.62 -3.85
N PHE A 72 -6.11 -3.63 -4.54
CA PHE A 72 -5.14 -2.71 -3.94
C PHE A 72 -5.74 -1.84 -2.83
N ASP A 73 -7.02 -1.45 -2.96
CA ASP A 73 -7.78 -0.75 -1.91
C ASP A 73 -7.93 -1.58 -0.61
N ARG A 74 -7.68 -2.90 -0.66
CA ARG A 74 -7.65 -3.79 0.52
C ARG A 74 -6.23 -4.13 0.97
N LEU A 75 -5.29 -4.27 0.03
CA LEU A 75 -3.88 -4.55 0.36
C LEU A 75 -3.19 -3.37 1.05
N LEU A 76 -3.49 -2.16 0.60
CA LEU A 76 -2.92 -0.93 1.13
C LEU A 76 -4.03 0.14 1.18
N PRO A 77 -4.93 0.05 2.18
CA PRO A 77 -6.06 0.96 2.29
C PRO A 77 -5.60 2.41 2.39
N GLN A 78 -6.33 3.31 1.72
CA GLN A 78 -6.10 4.76 1.73
C GLN A 78 -7.35 5.52 2.14
N ASP A 79 -8.26 4.85 2.87
CA ASP A 79 -9.57 5.37 3.26
C ASP A 79 -9.45 6.61 4.20
N ASP A 80 -8.31 6.80 4.85
CA ASP A 80 -7.98 7.94 5.72
C ASP A 80 -7.49 9.18 4.96
N ARG A 81 -7.42 9.10 3.63
CA ARG A 81 -7.01 10.18 2.74
C ARG A 81 -8.15 10.72 1.91
N ASP A 82 -8.08 12.02 1.59
CA ASP A 82 -9.01 12.59 0.62
C ASP A 82 -8.71 12.11 -0.82
N GLU A 83 -9.68 12.33 -1.71
CA GLU A 83 -9.61 11.88 -3.11
C GLU A 83 -8.47 12.56 -3.89
N GLU A 84 -8.14 13.81 -3.58
CA GLU A 84 -7.09 14.58 -4.28
C GLU A 84 -5.68 14.10 -3.91
N HIS A 85 -5.52 13.50 -2.74
CA HIS A 85 -4.24 12.99 -2.25
C HIS A 85 -4.12 11.47 -2.36
N THR A 86 -5.17 10.77 -2.81
CA THR A 86 -5.12 9.31 -2.96
C THR A 86 -4.04 8.90 -3.97
N ILE A 87 -3.10 8.03 -3.55
CA ILE A 87 -1.99 7.61 -4.39
C ILE A 87 -2.51 6.63 -5.46
N PRO A 88 -2.29 6.89 -6.77
CA PRO A 88 -2.89 6.12 -7.85
C PRO A 88 -2.11 4.82 -8.12
N ILE A 89 -2.19 3.86 -7.18
CA ILE A 89 -1.44 2.60 -7.20
C ILE A 89 -1.63 1.84 -8.52
N VAL A 90 -2.89 1.63 -8.92
CA VAL A 90 -3.24 0.86 -10.13
C VAL A 90 -2.58 1.45 -11.38
N ASN A 91 -2.55 2.78 -11.50
CA ASN A 91 -1.99 3.46 -12.68
C ASN A 91 -0.49 3.20 -12.85
N PHE A 92 0.27 3.27 -11.77
CA PHE A 92 1.72 3.04 -11.83
C PHE A 92 2.07 1.55 -11.95
N VAL A 93 1.27 0.65 -11.36
CA VAL A 93 1.41 -0.79 -11.60
C VAL A 93 1.11 -1.13 -13.06
N ASP A 94 0.03 -0.57 -13.61
CA ASP A 94 -0.32 -0.72 -15.02
C ASP A 94 0.81 -0.24 -15.94
N GLU A 95 1.36 0.94 -15.68
CA GLU A 95 2.47 1.50 -16.46
C GLU A 95 3.71 0.58 -16.42
N ARG A 96 4.05 0.04 -15.24
CA ARG A 96 5.15 -0.93 -15.08
C ARG A 96 4.93 -2.15 -15.96
N LEU A 97 3.73 -2.74 -15.91
CA LEU A 97 3.35 -3.94 -16.67
C LEU A 97 3.30 -3.66 -18.18
N TYR A 98 2.75 -2.52 -18.60
CA TYR A 98 2.70 -2.08 -19.99
C TYR A 98 4.10 -1.98 -20.60
N HIS A 99 5.05 -1.43 -19.85
CA HIS A 99 6.46 -1.33 -20.26
C HIS A 99 7.28 -2.60 -19.98
N LYS A 100 6.68 -3.66 -19.41
CA LYS A 100 7.33 -4.92 -19.03
C LYS A 100 8.59 -4.72 -18.18
N ARG A 101 8.56 -3.75 -17.26
CA ARG A 101 9.67 -3.49 -16.32
C ARG A 101 9.65 -4.53 -15.21
N ILE A 102 10.79 -5.16 -14.95
CA ILE A 102 10.96 -6.19 -13.90
C ILE A 102 12.14 -5.81 -13.00
N ASP A 103 12.21 -6.39 -11.80
CA ASP A 103 13.29 -6.19 -10.81
C ASP A 103 14.62 -6.88 -11.20
N GLY A 104 14.70 -7.43 -12.41
CA GLY A 104 15.88 -8.12 -12.94
C GLY A 104 15.98 -9.60 -12.56
N TYR A 105 15.01 -10.14 -11.83
CA TYR A 105 14.89 -11.58 -11.54
C TYR A 105 13.43 -12.04 -11.63
N ARG A 106 13.22 -13.34 -11.78
CA ARG A 106 11.91 -14.01 -11.73
C ARG A 106 12.09 -15.40 -11.16
N TYR A 107 11.21 -15.83 -10.28
CA TYR A 107 11.20 -17.21 -9.78
C TYR A 107 10.91 -18.20 -10.93
N GLU A 108 11.61 -19.33 -10.96
CA GLU A 108 11.42 -20.36 -11.99
C GLU A 108 9.96 -20.83 -12.10
N SER A 109 9.28 -20.92 -10.96
CA SER A 109 7.90 -21.37 -10.82
C SER A 109 6.84 -20.27 -11.02
N MET A 110 7.23 -19.12 -11.56
CA MET A 110 6.33 -18.00 -11.85
C MET A 110 6.39 -17.69 -13.33
N PRO A 111 5.27 -17.44 -14.03
CA PRO A 111 5.30 -16.90 -15.39
C PRO A 111 5.79 -15.44 -15.37
N PRO A 112 6.04 -14.82 -16.54
CA PRO A 112 6.27 -13.38 -16.63
C PRO A 112 5.16 -12.58 -15.95
N ASP A 113 5.51 -11.43 -15.36
CA ASP A 113 4.60 -10.63 -14.53
C ASP A 113 3.29 -10.29 -15.22
N ASP A 114 3.32 -9.96 -16.52
CA ASP A 114 2.11 -9.67 -17.31
C ASP A 114 1.15 -10.86 -17.35
N GLU A 115 1.67 -12.08 -17.52
CA GLU A 115 0.86 -13.30 -17.46
C GLU A 115 0.43 -13.62 -16.02
N ALA A 116 1.32 -13.45 -15.04
CA ALA A 116 1.03 -13.69 -13.63
C ALA A 116 -0.15 -12.82 -13.14
N TYR A 117 -0.17 -11.53 -13.51
CA TYR A 117 -1.28 -10.63 -13.18
C TYR A 117 -2.61 -11.08 -13.79
N ARG A 118 -2.62 -11.43 -15.08
CA ARG A 118 -3.86 -11.90 -15.76
C ARG A 118 -4.41 -13.18 -15.13
N LEU A 119 -3.52 -14.12 -14.84
CA LEU A 119 -3.87 -15.36 -14.14
C LEU A 119 -4.37 -15.09 -12.72
N GLY A 120 -3.70 -14.20 -11.99
CA GLY A 120 -3.98 -13.96 -10.59
C GLY A 120 -5.27 -13.18 -10.36
N LEU A 121 -5.56 -12.18 -11.20
CA LEU A 121 -6.85 -11.47 -11.19
C LEU A 121 -8.00 -12.44 -11.41
N ARG A 122 -7.88 -13.31 -12.42
CA ARG A 122 -8.88 -14.37 -12.65
C ARG A 122 -9.02 -15.31 -11.47
N ALA A 123 -7.91 -15.73 -10.88
CA ALA A 123 -7.93 -16.64 -9.73
C ALA A 123 -8.61 -16.02 -8.50
N ILE A 124 -8.38 -14.73 -8.24
CA ILE A 124 -9.06 -13.99 -7.16
C ILE A 124 -10.57 -13.95 -7.39
N ASP A 125 -11.01 -13.68 -8.63
CA ASP A 125 -12.43 -13.66 -8.96
C ASP A 125 -13.07 -15.06 -8.89
N GLU A 126 -12.35 -16.12 -9.30
CA GLU A 126 -12.79 -17.52 -9.12
C GLU A 126 -12.92 -17.90 -7.63
N ILE A 127 -12.03 -17.41 -6.75
CA ILE A 127 -12.13 -17.62 -5.31
C ILE A 127 -13.32 -16.86 -4.72
N ALA A 128 -13.54 -15.61 -5.14
CA ALA A 128 -14.72 -14.83 -4.75
C ALA A 128 -16.02 -15.54 -5.15
N GLN A 129 -16.10 -16.02 -6.39
CA GLN A 129 -17.26 -16.79 -6.86
C GLN A 129 -17.42 -18.09 -6.07
N HIS A 130 -16.34 -18.79 -5.74
CA HIS A 130 -16.41 -20.02 -4.96
C HIS A 130 -16.94 -19.78 -3.54
N LEU A 131 -16.41 -18.78 -2.83
CA LEU A 131 -16.74 -18.50 -1.43
C LEU A 131 -18.09 -17.79 -1.26
N PHE A 132 -18.43 -16.86 -2.16
CA PHE A 132 -19.54 -15.92 -1.97
C PHE A 132 -20.54 -15.89 -3.13
N GLN A 133 -20.31 -16.67 -4.19
CA GLN A 133 -21.18 -16.72 -5.39
C GLN A 133 -21.36 -15.37 -6.10
N GLN A 134 -20.39 -14.47 -5.93
CA GLN A 134 -20.34 -13.14 -6.53
C GLN A 134 -18.93 -12.81 -7.01
N PRO A 135 -18.78 -11.95 -8.03
CA PRO A 135 -17.46 -11.46 -8.44
C PRO A 135 -16.86 -10.59 -7.33
N PHE A 136 -15.53 -10.56 -7.24
CA PHE A 136 -14.79 -9.91 -6.15
C PHE A 136 -15.16 -8.42 -5.98
N VAL A 137 -15.37 -7.72 -7.09
CA VAL A 137 -15.74 -6.29 -7.11
C VAL A 137 -17.12 -6.00 -6.54
N GLN A 138 -18.00 -7.00 -6.41
CA GLN A 138 -19.33 -6.86 -5.82
C GLN A 138 -19.38 -7.21 -4.33
N LEU A 139 -18.31 -7.81 -3.80
CA LEU A 139 -18.20 -8.19 -2.40
C LEU A 139 -18.07 -6.97 -1.48
N GLY A 140 -18.53 -7.12 -0.23
CA GLY A 140 -18.24 -6.15 0.82
C GLY A 140 -16.77 -6.19 1.27
N PRO A 141 -16.24 -5.13 1.92
CA PRO A 141 -14.82 -5.07 2.32
C PRO A 141 -14.35 -6.27 3.14
N HIS A 142 -15.19 -6.74 4.06
CA HIS A 142 -14.88 -7.90 4.89
C HIS A 142 -14.74 -9.20 4.07
N GLU A 143 -15.63 -9.41 3.10
CA GLU A 143 -15.62 -10.59 2.22
C GLU A 143 -14.43 -10.54 1.25
N GLN A 144 -14.09 -9.35 0.74
CA GLN A 144 -12.86 -9.13 -0.04
C GLN A 144 -11.62 -9.51 0.77
N ASP A 145 -11.53 -9.09 2.04
CA ASP A 145 -10.43 -9.46 2.92
C ASP A 145 -10.36 -10.98 3.14
N GLN A 146 -11.52 -11.65 3.29
CA GLN A 146 -11.54 -13.12 3.42
C GLN A 146 -10.96 -13.81 2.17
N VAL A 147 -11.30 -13.33 0.97
CA VAL A 147 -10.70 -13.85 -0.28
C VAL A 147 -9.17 -13.64 -0.27
N LEU A 148 -8.72 -12.41 -0.01
CA LEU A 148 -7.28 -12.07 -0.04
C LEU A 148 -6.49 -12.81 1.05
N LEU A 149 -7.11 -13.08 2.20
CA LEU A 149 -6.49 -13.86 3.28
C LEU A 149 -6.16 -15.29 2.86
N THR A 150 -6.93 -15.89 1.95
CA THR A 150 -6.61 -17.23 1.41
C THR A 150 -5.35 -17.21 0.56
N LEU A 151 -5.09 -16.13 -0.20
CA LEU A 151 -3.84 -15.95 -0.95
C LEU A 151 -2.68 -15.65 0.00
N HIS A 152 -2.89 -14.79 0.99
CA HIS A 152 -1.90 -14.48 2.02
C HIS A 152 -1.41 -15.73 2.75
N SER A 153 -2.35 -16.63 3.08
CA SER A 153 -2.06 -17.91 3.75
C SER A 153 -1.58 -19.01 2.80
N ALA A 154 -1.51 -18.73 1.49
CA ALA A 154 -1.17 -19.69 0.43
C ALA A 154 -2.07 -20.94 0.38
N GLU A 155 -3.32 -20.81 0.80
CA GLU A 155 -4.32 -21.89 0.85
C GLU A 155 -5.63 -21.46 0.12
N PRO A 156 -5.59 -21.14 -1.19
CA PRO A 156 -6.79 -20.76 -1.93
C PRO A 156 -7.73 -21.98 -2.10
N PRO A 157 -9.04 -21.82 -1.86
CA PRO A 157 -10.01 -22.92 -1.98
C PRO A 157 -10.43 -23.22 -3.43
N ALA A 158 -10.02 -22.37 -4.38
CA ALA A 158 -10.41 -22.44 -5.79
C ALA A 158 -9.25 -22.04 -6.72
N ALA A 159 -9.51 -22.01 -8.04
CA ALA A 159 -8.53 -21.69 -9.08
C ALA A 159 -7.30 -22.61 -9.12
N HIS A 160 -7.46 -23.87 -8.70
CA HIS A 160 -6.37 -24.86 -8.64
C HIS A 160 -5.60 -25.02 -9.96
N GLU A 161 -6.28 -24.97 -11.11
CA GLU A 161 -5.64 -25.07 -12.43
C GLU A 161 -4.73 -23.87 -12.74
N ILE A 162 -5.06 -22.68 -12.23
CA ILE A 162 -4.22 -21.49 -12.36
C ILE A 162 -3.01 -21.61 -11.45
N TRP A 163 -3.20 -22.05 -10.21
CA TRP A 163 -2.12 -22.22 -9.22
C TRP A 163 -1.17 -23.38 -9.53
N GLN A 164 -1.50 -24.24 -10.49
CA GLN A 164 -0.55 -25.19 -11.08
C GLN A 164 0.46 -24.52 -12.02
N LYS A 165 0.14 -23.33 -12.56
CA LYS A 165 1.01 -22.57 -13.47
C LYS A 165 1.89 -21.58 -12.74
N MET A 166 1.52 -21.18 -11.51
CA MET A 166 2.28 -20.24 -10.70
C MET A 166 2.03 -20.48 -9.20
N GLN A 167 3.05 -20.25 -8.37
CA GLN A 167 2.90 -20.41 -6.93
C GLN A 167 2.13 -19.26 -6.30
N VAL A 168 1.11 -19.58 -5.49
CA VAL A 168 0.25 -18.61 -4.79
C VAL A 168 1.06 -17.61 -3.98
N HIS A 169 2.01 -18.11 -3.18
CA HIS A 169 2.84 -17.29 -2.30
C HIS A 169 3.65 -16.23 -3.07
N TYR A 170 4.23 -16.60 -4.21
CA TYR A 170 5.01 -15.65 -5.02
C TYR A 170 4.12 -14.66 -5.77
N PHE A 171 2.92 -15.06 -6.18
CA PHE A 171 1.95 -14.10 -6.72
C PHE A 171 1.51 -13.09 -5.65
N TRP A 172 1.26 -13.55 -4.41
CA TRP A 172 0.96 -12.67 -3.28
C TRP A 172 2.09 -11.66 -3.02
N LEU A 173 3.35 -12.12 -3.00
CA LEU A 173 4.50 -11.23 -2.85
C LEU A 173 4.61 -10.23 -4.00
N LEU A 174 4.38 -10.66 -5.25
CA LEU A 174 4.41 -9.77 -6.43
C LEU A 174 3.44 -8.60 -6.28
N ILE A 175 2.16 -8.87 -6.03
CA ILE A 175 1.15 -7.79 -5.93
C ILE A 175 1.38 -6.90 -4.71
N LEU A 176 1.85 -7.46 -3.59
CA LEU A 176 2.14 -6.68 -2.39
C LEU A 176 3.37 -5.78 -2.59
N GLN A 177 4.44 -6.29 -3.21
CA GLN A 177 5.63 -5.53 -3.53
C GLN A 177 5.32 -4.38 -4.49
N ASP A 178 4.49 -4.64 -5.51
CA ASP A 178 4.03 -3.59 -6.43
C ASP A 178 3.23 -2.51 -5.71
N ALA A 179 2.27 -2.89 -4.86
CA ALA A 179 1.45 -1.94 -4.10
C ALA A 179 2.31 -1.05 -3.20
N VAL A 180 3.15 -1.68 -2.37
CA VAL A 180 4.04 -1.00 -1.41
C VAL A 180 5.07 -0.14 -2.13
N GLY A 181 5.64 -0.67 -3.22
CA GLY A 181 6.66 0.03 -4.02
C GLY A 181 6.12 1.30 -4.66
N VAL A 182 4.90 1.26 -5.22
CA VAL A 182 4.26 2.46 -5.75
C VAL A 182 3.91 3.44 -4.64
N TYR A 183 3.32 2.96 -3.54
CA TYR A 183 2.89 3.79 -2.44
C TYR A 183 4.04 4.56 -1.80
N TYR A 184 5.07 3.87 -1.34
CA TYR A 184 6.23 4.49 -0.70
C TYR A 184 7.21 5.13 -1.69
N ALA A 185 6.95 5.10 -2.99
CA ALA A 185 7.61 5.98 -3.94
C ALA A 185 6.93 7.36 -4.02
N HIS A 186 5.70 7.52 -3.53
CA HIS A 186 4.94 8.75 -3.67
C HIS A 186 5.23 9.73 -2.51
N PRO A 187 5.45 11.03 -2.77
CA PRO A 187 5.70 12.03 -1.71
C PRO A 187 4.64 12.11 -0.64
N TYR A 188 3.36 11.89 -0.97
CA TYR A 188 2.29 11.84 0.03
C TYR A 188 2.53 10.75 1.10
N ALA A 189 3.06 9.59 0.73
CA ALA A 189 3.44 8.56 1.70
C ALA A 189 4.67 8.96 2.52
N TRP A 190 5.57 9.79 1.97
CA TRP A 190 6.72 10.32 2.70
C TRP A 190 6.29 11.31 3.77
N ASP A 191 5.30 12.14 3.46
CA ASP A 191 4.68 13.10 4.37
C ASP A 191 4.01 12.41 5.56
N GLU A 192 3.42 11.22 5.35
CA GLU A 192 2.79 10.42 6.41
C GLU A 192 3.79 9.91 7.46
N ILE A 193 4.98 9.51 7.00
CA ILE A 193 6.02 8.88 7.83
C ILE A 193 7.14 9.83 8.24
N GLY A 194 7.05 11.10 7.82
CA GLY A 194 8.05 12.13 8.14
C GLY A 194 9.38 11.96 7.38
N PHE A 195 9.37 11.24 6.25
CA PHE A 195 10.59 11.05 5.47
C PHE A 195 10.99 12.36 4.78
N GLY A 196 12.16 12.90 5.13
CA GLY A 196 12.72 14.16 4.60
C GLY A 196 12.98 14.23 3.09
N GLY A 197 12.68 13.14 2.35
CA GLY A 197 12.94 12.99 0.94
C GLY A 197 14.38 12.57 0.63
N PRO A 198 14.74 12.52 -0.67
CA PRO A 198 16.07 12.15 -1.11
C PRO A 198 17.18 13.02 -0.49
N ALA A 199 18.24 12.37 -0.02
CA ALA A 199 19.32 13.05 0.69
C ALA A 199 20.20 13.89 -0.24
N TYR A 200 20.42 13.48 -1.49
CA TYR A 200 21.39 14.13 -2.36
C TYR A 200 20.83 15.42 -3.01
N PRO A 201 21.62 16.50 -3.13
CA PRO A 201 23.00 16.69 -2.66
C PRO A 201 23.18 17.14 -1.21
N ARG A 202 22.13 17.59 -0.51
CA ARG A 202 22.25 18.24 0.81
C ARG A 202 22.82 17.32 1.91
N GLY A 203 22.47 16.05 1.87
CA GLY A 203 22.72 15.04 2.89
C GLY A 203 21.77 15.15 4.09
N TYR A 204 21.75 14.09 4.90
CA TYR A 204 21.29 14.12 6.29
C TYR A 204 22.52 14.33 7.19
N MET A 205 22.46 15.31 8.08
CA MET A 205 23.57 15.77 8.93
C MET A 205 23.47 15.28 10.37
N ARG A 206 22.26 15.00 10.89
CA ARG A 206 21.98 14.68 12.29
C ARG A 206 21.71 13.19 12.53
N LEU A 207 22.43 12.33 11.81
CA LEU A 207 22.34 10.86 11.92
C LEU A 207 22.74 10.30 13.30
N THR A 208 23.36 11.10 14.17
CA THR A 208 23.85 10.67 15.49
C THR A 208 23.12 11.41 16.61
N GLY A 209 22.64 10.66 17.61
CA GLY A 209 22.00 11.22 18.79
C GLY A 209 20.50 11.51 18.67
N GLY A 210 19.86 11.14 17.55
CA GLY A 210 18.41 11.24 17.37
C GLY A 210 17.87 12.67 17.34
N ALA A 211 18.71 13.65 17.01
CA ALA A 211 18.27 15.03 16.86
C ALA A 211 17.61 15.20 15.47
N PRO A 212 16.43 15.81 15.38
CA PRO A 212 15.76 15.99 14.10
C PRO A 212 16.53 16.98 13.22
N GLU A 213 16.47 16.79 11.91
CA GLU A 213 16.97 17.76 10.94
C GLU A 213 16.24 19.10 11.05
N PRO A 214 16.84 20.24 10.64
CA PRO A 214 16.18 21.54 10.71
C PRO A 214 14.85 21.67 9.95
N TRP A 215 14.58 20.75 9.03
CA TRP A 215 13.36 20.68 8.23
C TRP A 215 12.37 19.60 8.67
N GLU A 216 12.77 18.72 9.60
CA GLU A 216 11.87 17.71 10.16
C GLU A 216 10.92 18.36 11.16
N VAL A 217 9.71 17.81 11.26
CA VAL A 217 8.71 18.23 12.24
C VAL A 217 8.59 17.16 13.34
N GLU A 218 8.15 17.58 14.52
CA GLU A 218 7.92 16.68 15.63
C GLU A 218 6.75 15.73 15.34
N GLU A 219 6.94 14.44 15.63
CA GLU A 219 5.92 13.40 15.49
C GLU A 219 4.75 13.67 16.46
N GLN A 220 3.55 13.86 15.92
CA GLN A 220 2.29 14.00 16.66
C GLN A 220 1.45 12.73 16.53
N ARG A 221 1.67 11.79 17.46
CA ARG A 221 0.89 10.56 17.51
C ARG A 221 -0.54 10.81 17.97
N TYR A 222 -1.48 10.18 17.29
CA TYR A 222 -2.86 10.03 17.75
C TYR A 222 -3.22 8.55 17.79
N GLU A 223 -4.09 8.17 18.71
CA GLU A 223 -4.59 6.80 18.77
C GLU A 223 -5.67 6.60 17.70
N TRP A 224 -5.65 5.44 17.05
CA TRP A 224 -6.66 5.01 16.10
C TRP A 224 -6.82 3.49 16.19
N GLN A 225 -7.98 2.99 15.79
CA GLN A 225 -8.21 1.56 15.55
C GLN A 225 -8.63 1.36 14.10
N GLY A 226 -8.30 0.18 13.56
CA GLY A 226 -8.72 -0.19 12.23
C GLY A 226 -10.26 -0.23 12.12
N PRO A 227 -10.80 -0.22 10.90
CA PRO A 227 -12.23 -0.29 10.70
C PRO A 227 -12.80 -1.57 11.33
N PRO A 228 -14.01 -1.55 11.93
CA PRO A 228 -14.58 -2.72 12.60
C PRO A 228 -14.71 -3.98 11.72
N THR A 229 -14.74 -3.79 10.41
CA THR A 229 -14.84 -4.88 9.42
C THR A 229 -13.48 -5.48 9.04
N SER A 230 -12.37 -4.88 9.49
CA SER A 230 -11.01 -5.29 9.14
C SER A 230 -10.65 -6.64 9.75
N LEU A 231 -10.08 -7.53 8.94
CA LEU A 231 -9.56 -8.82 9.41
C LEU A 231 -8.13 -8.73 9.96
N SER A 232 -7.39 -7.67 9.64
CA SER A 232 -5.96 -7.53 9.98
C SER A 232 -5.70 -7.13 11.43
N ASP A 233 -6.71 -6.62 12.14
CA ASP A 233 -6.55 -6.11 13.51
C ASP A 233 -6.33 -7.22 14.55
N ILE A 234 -6.52 -8.49 14.17
CA ILE A 234 -6.19 -9.63 15.01
C ILE A 234 -4.70 -9.96 14.83
N TYR A 235 -3.84 -9.27 15.59
CA TYR A 235 -2.43 -9.67 15.71
C TYR A 235 -2.35 -11.09 16.30
N LYS A 236 -2.15 -12.08 15.42
CA LYS A 236 -1.72 -13.42 15.83
C LYS A 236 -0.21 -13.42 15.83
N GLN A 237 0.37 -13.43 17.02
CA GLN A 237 1.81 -13.52 17.23
C GLN A 237 2.36 -14.73 16.44
N PRO A 238 3.26 -14.52 15.46
CA PRO A 238 3.82 -15.63 14.72
C PRO A 238 4.88 -16.33 15.59
N GLY A 239 4.45 -17.34 16.36
CA GLY A 239 5.33 -18.34 17.00
C GLY A 239 5.73 -18.10 18.46
N GLY A 240 5.45 -19.09 19.33
CA GLY A 240 6.14 -19.42 20.59
C GLY A 240 6.13 -18.41 21.76
N PRO A 241 6.17 -18.85 23.03
CA PRO A 241 6.20 -17.96 24.20
C PRO A 241 7.60 -17.34 24.36
N GLY A 242 7.96 -16.42 23.48
CA GLY A 242 9.13 -15.56 23.57
C GLY A 242 8.67 -14.12 23.60
N GLY A 243 8.53 -13.54 24.80
CA GLY A 243 8.11 -12.16 24.96
C GLY A 243 9.12 -11.19 24.33
N HIS A 244 8.70 -10.44 23.33
CA HIS A 244 9.38 -9.20 22.97
C HIS A 244 9.10 -8.18 24.07
N GLY A 245 10.16 -7.83 24.80
CA GLY A 245 10.12 -6.79 25.82
C GLY A 245 9.62 -5.46 25.25
N GLN A 246 9.04 -4.64 26.14
CA GLN A 246 8.55 -3.29 25.86
C GLN A 246 9.47 -2.54 24.89
N GLN A 247 8.92 -2.06 23.78
CA GLN A 247 9.58 -1.08 22.93
C GLN A 247 9.90 0.16 23.79
N PRO A 248 11.16 0.63 23.82
CA PRO A 248 11.45 1.93 24.41
C PRO A 248 10.69 3.02 23.63
N PRO A 249 10.32 4.14 24.27
CA PRO A 249 9.72 5.28 23.58
C PRO A 249 10.63 5.66 22.41
N GLY A 250 10.04 5.81 21.22
CA GLY A 250 10.75 6.12 19.99
C GLY A 250 11.68 7.31 20.21
N GLN A 251 12.96 7.15 19.86
CA GLN A 251 13.87 8.29 19.80
C GLN A 251 13.36 9.19 18.67
N GLY A 252 13.16 10.47 18.96
CA GLY A 252 12.49 11.46 18.09
C GLY A 252 13.28 11.88 16.84
N GLY A 253 13.86 10.92 16.12
CA GLY A 253 14.42 11.10 14.80
C GLY A 253 13.99 9.94 13.91
N THR A 254 13.38 10.25 12.78
CA THR A 254 12.98 9.28 11.74
C THR A 254 14.20 8.88 10.91
N HIS A 255 14.96 7.89 11.38
CA HIS A 255 15.98 7.20 10.59
C HIS A 255 15.85 5.68 10.75
#